data_AF-A0A2M9Z4H6-F1
#
_entry.id   AF-A0A2M9Z4H6-F1
#
_cell.length_a   1.000
_cell.length_b   1.000
_cell.length_c   1.000
_cell.angle_alpha   90.00
_cell.angle_beta   90.00
_cell.angle_gamma   90.00
#
_symmetry.space_group_name_H-M   'P 1'
#
loop_
_entity.id
_entity.type
_entity.pdbx_description
1 polymer ?
#
loop_
_entity_poly.entity_id
_entity_poly.type
_entity_poly.pdbx_seq_one_letter_code
_entity_poly.pdbx_strand_id
1 'polypeptide(L)' 'MNTIMNFIIPHTVGLILIGIGWYISILNVGLTRFTENVLITKWTFGGLILIVIGAYLPEIWIGVRNLFKKN' A
#
# COMPACT_ATOMS: atom_id res chain seq x y z
N MET A 1 -19.53 -7.61 -14.23
CA MET A 1 -19.05 -7.47 -12.83
C MET A 1 -19.79 -6.30 -12.20
N ASN A 2 -20.50 -6.51 -11.09
CA ASN A 2 -21.32 -5.45 -10.47
C ASN A 2 -20.45 -4.22 -10.14
N THR A 3 -20.99 -3.02 -10.35
CA THR A 3 -20.33 -1.72 -10.09
C THR A 3 -19.69 -1.65 -8.69
N ILE A 4 -20.31 -2.33 -7.72
CA ILE A 4 -19.84 -2.47 -6.34
C ILE A 4 -18.54 -3.29 -6.25
N MET A 5 -18.46 -4.47 -6.88
CA MET A 5 -17.24 -5.29 -6.89
C MET A 5 -16.07 -4.53 -7.51
N ASN A 6 -16.37 -3.74 -8.52
CA ASN A 6 -15.43 -2.89 -9.24
C ASN A 6 -14.81 -1.78 -8.39
N PHE A 7 -15.45 -1.42 -7.27
CA PHE A 7 -14.96 -0.47 -6.28
C PHE A 7 -14.28 -1.19 -5.10
N ILE A 8 -14.87 -2.30 -4.63
CA ILE A 8 -14.35 -3.07 -3.49
C ILE A 8 -12.99 -3.69 -3.80
N ILE A 9 -12.81 -4.32 -4.97
CA ILE A 9 -11.57 -5.02 -5.32
C ILE A 9 -10.34 -4.11 -5.18
N PRO A 10 -10.26 -2.93 -5.84
CA PRO A 10 -9.06 -2.10 -5.75
C PRO A 10 -8.82 -1.55 -4.33
N HIS A 11 -9.88 -1.27 -3.56
CA HIS A 11 -9.74 -0.88 -2.15
C HIS A 11 -9.20 -2.01 -1.27
N THR A 12 -9.69 -3.23 -1.45
CA THR A 12 -9.20 -4.40 -0.72
C THR A 12 -7.74 -4.69 -1.05
N VAL A 13 -7.36 -4.59 -2.32
CA VAL A 13 -5.95 -4.75 -2.74
C VAL A 13 -5.08 -3.65 -2.13
N GLY A 14 -5.53 -2.39 -2.15
CA GLY A 14 -4.83 -1.27 -1.51
C GLY A 14 -4.64 -1.47 0.00
N LEU A 15 -5.69 -1.93 0.69
CA LEU A 15 -5.64 -2.22 2.13
C LEU A 15 -4.65 -3.35 2.46
N ILE A 16 -4.59 -4.39 1.64
CA ILE A 16 -3.61 -5.48 1.82
C ILE A 16 -2.18 -4.96 1.67
N LEU A 17 -1.92 -4.13 0.65
CA LEU A 17 -0.60 -3.51 0.44
C LEU A 17 -0.19 -2.62 1.62
N ILE A 18 -1.12 -1.82 2.15
CA ILE A 18 -0.90 -1.02 3.35
C ILE A 18 -0.56 -1.92 4.54
N GLY A 19 -1.34 -2.98 4.77
CA GLY A 19 -1.11 -3.93 5.86
C GLY A 19 0.27 -4.60 5.79
N ILE A 20 0.71 -5.00 4.60
CA ILE A 20 2.03 -5.59 4.38
C ILE A 20 3.14 -4.55 4.63
N GLY A 21 3.00 -3.34 4.08
CA GLY A 21 4.01 -2.29 4.26
C GLY A 21 4.16 -1.86 5.72
N TRP A 22 3.05 -1.78 6.44
CA TRP A 22 3.00 -1.54 7.88
C TRP A 22 3.70 -2.67 8.66
N TYR A 23 3.39 -3.92 8.36
CA TYR A 23 4.01 -5.08 9.00
C TYR A 23 5.54 -5.10 8.81
N ILE A 24 6.03 -4.87 7.59
CA ILE A 24 7.46 -4.79 7.27
C ILE A 24 8.13 -3.68 8.07
N SER A 25 7.48 -2.52 8.17
CA SER A 25 7.99 -1.34 8.89
C SER A 25 8.11 -1.62 10.39
N ILE A 26 7.07 -2.20 11.01
CA ILE A 26 7.08 -2.54 12.43
C ILE A 26 8.14 -3.60 12.74
N LEU A 27 8.22 -4.67 11.94
CA LEU A 27 9.22 -5.71 12.19
C LEU A 27 10.63 -5.14 12.13
N ASN A 28 10.93 -4.31 11.13
CA ASN A 28 12.26 -3.74 11.01
C ASN A 28 12.56 -2.76 12.13
N VAL A 29 11.68 -1.82 12.46
CA VAL A 29 11.96 -0.91 13.59
C VAL A 29 12.01 -1.68 14.92
N GLY A 30 11.10 -2.63 15.12
CA GLY A 30 10.94 -3.40 16.36
C GLY A 30 12.09 -4.37 16.63
N LEU A 31 12.65 -5.00 15.59
CA LEU A 31 13.79 -5.91 15.71
C LEU A 31 15.11 -5.15 15.69
N THR A 32 15.26 -4.18 14.78
CA THR A 32 16.54 -3.49 14.58
C THR A 32 16.88 -2.57 15.74
N ARG A 33 15.90 -2.03 16.48
CA ARG A 33 16.17 -1.17 17.65
C ARG A 33 16.99 -1.83 18.77
N PHE A 34 17.05 -3.16 18.80
CA PHE A 34 17.80 -3.91 19.82
C PHE A 34 19.23 -4.23 19.37
N THR A 35 19.53 -4.07 18.08
CA THR A 35 20.83 -4.42 17.48
C THR A 35 21.55 -3.18 16.93
N GLU A 36 20.82 -2.19 16.42
CA GLU A 36 21.37 -0.97 15.83
C GLU A 36 20.52 0.26 16.23
N ASN A 37 21.18 1.41 16.48
CA ASN A 37 20.51 2.68 16.80
C ASN A 37 19.98 3.41 15.55
N VAL A 38 19.50 2.66 14.56
CA VAL A 38 19.07 3.20 13.26
C VAL A 38 17.57 3.00 13.09
N LEU A 39 16.82 4.10 13.20
CA LEU A 39 15.35 4.12 13.09
C LEU A 39 14.85 4.00 11.64
N ILE A 40 15.69 4.36 10.67
CA ILE A 40 15.35 4.36 9.24
C ILE A 40 16.30 3.42 8.51
N THR A 41 15.78 2.29 8.07
CA THR A 41 16.47 1.29 7.25
C THR A 41 15.85 1.21 5.86
N LYS A 42 16.58 0.60 4.92
CA LYS A 42 16.08 0.32 3.56
C LYS A 42 14.71 -0.38 3.58
N TRP A 43 14.49 -1.24 4.56
CA TRP A 43 13.24 -1.96 4.74
C TRP A 43 12.08 -1.09 5.23
N THR A 44 12.33 -0.19 6.18
CA THR A 44 11.31 0.79 6.61
C THR A 44 10.91 1.73 5.48
N PHE A 45 11.86 2.14 4.64
CA PHE A 45 11.58 2.94 3.46
C PHE A 45 10.80 2.15 2.40
N GLY A 46 11.15 0.88 2.18
CA GLY A 46 10.39 -0.02 1.31
C GLY A 46 8.95 -0.24 1.81
N GLY A 47 8.77 -0.42 3.11
CA GLY A 47 7.44 -0.53 3.73
C GLY A 47 6.60 0.73 3.54
N LEU A 48 7.22 1.91 3.69
CA LEU A 48 6.58 3.20 3.42
C LEU A 48 6.14 3.34 1.96
N ILE A 49 7.00 2.97 1.00
CA ILE A 49 6.62 2.98 -0.43
C ILE A 49 5.42 2.07 -0.67
N LEU A 50 5.40 0.88 -0.07
CA LEU A 50 4.30 -0.06 -0.21
C LEU A 50 2.97 0.51 0.30
N ILE A 51 3.00 1.22 1.45
CA ILE A 51 1.85 1.91 2.01
C ILE A 51 1.34 3.00 1.07
N VAL A 52 2.25 3.82 0.53
CA VAL A 52 1.88 4.89 -0.41
C VAL A 52 1.25 4.30 -1.68
N ILE A 53 1.85 3.26 -2.26
CA ILE A 53 1.27 2.59 -3.43
C ILE A 53 -0.11 2.02 -3.09
N GLY A 54 -0.25 1.33 -1.97
CA GLY A 54 -1.52 0.76 -1.53
C GLY A 54 -2.61 1.82 -1.31
N ALA A 55 -2.26 3.00 -0.80
CA ALA A 55 -3.19 4.10 -0.57
C ALA A 55 -3.71 4.73 -1.87
N TYR A 56 -2.86 4.89 -2.88
CA TYR A 56 -3.23 5.54 -4.15
C TYR A 56 -3.76 4.57 -5.21
N LEU A 57 -3.52 3.25 -5.07
CA LEU A 57 -3.97 2.24 -6.02
C LEU A 57 -5.50 2.28 -6.30
N PRO A 58 -6.38 2.48 -5.31
CA PRO A 58 -7.82 2.58 -5.57
C PRO A 58 -8.21 3.77 -6.44
N GLU A 59 -7.64 4.94 -6.16
CA GLU A 59 -7.91 6.17 -6.90
C GLU A 59 -7.40 6.09 -8.34
N ILE A 60 -6.17 5.60 -8.53
CA ILE A 60 -5.58 5.41 -9.85
C ILE A 60 -6.42 4.44 -10.67
N TRP A 61 -6.84 3.32 -10.08
CA TRP A 61 -7.65 2.32 -10.76
C TRP A 61 -9.01 2.88 -11.22
N ILE A 62 -9.70 3.61 -10.35
CA ILE A 62 -11.00 4.22 -10.65
C ILE A 62 -10.83 5.33 -11.70
N GLY A 63 -9.82 6.18 -11.55
CA GLY A 63 -9.52 7.27 -12.48
C GLY A 63 -9.22 6.78 -13.90
N VAL A 64 -8.31 5.80 -14.02
CA VAL A 64 -7.94 5.18 -15.30
C VAL A 64 -9.17 4.53 -15.95
N ARG A 65 -9.97 3.77 -15.20
CA ARG A 65 -11.19 3.16 -15.75
C ARG A 65 -12.18 4.20 -16.26
N ASN A 66 -12.39 5.29 -15.54
CA ASN A 66 -13.32 6.34 -15.95
C ASN A 66 -12.85 7.05 -17.23
N LEU A 67 -11.53 7.23 -17.42
CA LEU A 67 -10.94 7.72 -18.66
C LEU A 67 -11.28 6.81 -19.84
N PHE A 68 -11.11 5.49 -19.71
CA PHE A 68 -11.41 4.54 -20.78
C PHE A 68 -12.89 4.34 -21.08
N LYS A 69 -13.79 4.70 -20.15
CA LYS A 69 -15.24 4.58 -20.34
C LYS A 69 -15.87 5.80 -21.02
N LYS A 70 -15.12 6.91 -21.13
CA LYS A 70 -15.56 8.18 -21.74
C LYS A 70 -15.22 8.28 -23.23
N ASN A 71 -14.29 7.44 -23.70
CA ASN A 71 -14.00 7.21 -25.12
C ASN A 71 -14.84 6.05 -25.66
#